data_AF-A0A1Y3EHQ9-F1
#
_entry.id   AF-A0A1Y3EHQ9-F1
#
_cell.length_a   1.000
_cell.length_b   1.000
_cell.length_c   1.000
_cell.angle_alpha   90.00
_cell.angle_beta   90.00
_cell.angle_gamma   90.00
#
_symmetry.space_group_name_H-M   'P 1'
#
loop_
_entity.id
_entity.type
_entity.pdbx_description
1 polymer ?
#
loop_
_entity_poly.entity_id
_entity_poly.type
_entity_poly.pdbx_seq_one_letter_code
_entity_poly.pdbx_strand_id
1 'polypeptide(L)' 'MLHDCISGKHYIDLRVHNQSVKSSPYSCDVGDPELVTVRNLPKQIKQSELGSPVTFTIDASTAGSGNLEIMIND' A
#
# COMPACT_ATOMS: atom_id res chain seq x y z
N MET A 1 16.23 16.70 4.70
CA MET A 1 15.97 15.93 3.46
C MET A 1 15.14 14.72 3.84
N LEU A 2 13.83 14.90 4.00
CA LEU A 2 12.90 13.78 4.00
C LEU A 2 12.75 13.42 2.51
N HIS A 3 13.35 12.31 2.09
CA HIS A 3 13.06 11.80 0.76
C HIS A 3 11.65 11.23 0.80
N ASP A 4 10.79 11.71 -0.07
CA ASP A 4 9.58 11.00 -0.47
C ASP A 4 10.04 9.63 -0.99
N CYS A 5 9.98 8.62 -0.13
CA CYS A 5 10.46 7.29 -0.45
C CYS A 5 9.37 6.62 -1.28
N ILE A 6 9.67 6.38 -2.56
CA ILE A 6 8.78 5.67 -3.47
C ILE A 6 8.49 4.30 -2.85
N SER A 7 7.25 3.84 -2.93
CA SER A 7 6.91 2.49 -2.45
C SER A 7 7.59 1.41 -3.31
N GLY A 8 7.84 0.25 -2.72
CA GLY A 8 8.48 -0.90 -3.36
C GLY A 8 9.76 -1.37 -2.68
N LYS A 9 10.47 -2.26 -3.36
CA LYS A 9 11.65 -2.95 -2.82
C LYS A 9 12.90 -2.10 -2.95
N HIS A 10 13.52 -1.81 -1.81
CA HIS A 10 14.76 -1.05 -1.68
C HIS A 10 15.89 -1.93 -1.12
N TYR A 11 17.12 -1.48 -1.29
CA TYR A 11 18.31 -2.17 -0.82
C TYR A 11 19.20 -1.22 -0.03
N ILE A 12 19.66 -1.69 1.13
CA ILE A 12 20.54 -0.96 2.02
C ILE A 12 21.93 -1.62 1.93
N ASP A 13 22.89 -0.91 1.31
CA ASP A 13 24.29 -1.35 1.27
C ASP A 13 25.05 -0.80 2.48
N LEU A 14 25.44 -1.70 3.37
CA LEU A 14 26.22 -1.40 4.56
C LEU A 14 27.69 -1.76 4.34
N ARG A 15 28.56 -0.75 4.48
CA ARG A 15 30.01 -0.89 4.34
C ARG A 15 30.77 -0.37 5.54
N VAL A 16 31.84 -1.07 5.91
CA VAL A 16 32.84 -0.63 6.90
C VAL A 16 34.19 -0.61 6.22
N HIS A 17 34.91 0.51 6.28
CA HIS A 17 36.16 0.72 5.51
C HIS A 17 36.02 0.38 4.02
N ASN A 18 34.89 0.78 3.42
CA ASN A 18 34.54 0.49 2.02
C ASN A 18 34.41 -1.01 1.66
N GLN A 19 34.34 -1.89 2.66
CA GLN A 19 34.03 -3.31 2.48
C GLN A 19 32.59 -3.58 2.90
N SER A 20 31.80 -4.24 2.05
CA SER A 20 30.44 -4.64 2.39
C SER A 20 30.46 -5.62 3.57
N VAL A 21 29.62 -5.36 4.57
CA VAL A 21 29.47 -6.27 5.71
C VAL A 21 28.75 -7.54 5.28
N LYS A 22 28.93 -8.62 6.05
CA LYS A 22 28.23 -9.89 5.80
C LYS A 22 26.72 -9.67 5.72
N SER A 23 26.09 -10.26 4.70
CA SER A 23 24.65 -10.15 4.39
C SER A 23 24.19 -8.78 3.84
N SER A 24 25.09 -7.83 3.61
CA SER A 24 24.81 -6.68 2.75
C SER A 24 24.77 -7.11 1.28
N PRO A 25 23.84 -6.57 0.45
CA PRO A 25 22.81 -5.61 0.82
C PRO A 25 21.59 -6.26 1.49
N TYR A 26 20.95 -5.51 2.38
CA TYR A 26 19.70 -5.90 3.03
C TYR A 26 18.52 -5.38 2.22
N SER A 27 17.49 -6.20 2.00
CA SER A 27 16.24 -5.73 1.39
C SER A 27 15.35 -5.04 2.41
N CYS A 28 14.69 -3.96 1.97
CA CYS A 28 13.68 -3.23 2.73
C CYS A 28 12.49 -2.99 1.80
N ASP A 29 11.32 -3.52 2.14
CA ASP A 29 10.09 -3.24 1.41
C ASP A 29 9.44 -1.99 2.03
N VAL A 30 9.26 -0.96 1.21
CA VAL A 30 8.70 0.33 1.61
C VAL A 30 7.26 0.41 1.11
N GLY A 31 6.34 0.78 1.99
CA GLY A 31 4.93 0.98 1.65
C GLY A 31 4.49 2.42 1.93
N ASP A 32 3.49 2.87 1.20
CA ASP A 32 2.80 4.15 1.39
C ASP A 32 1.28 3.91 1.33
N PRO A 33 0.62 3.78 2.50
CA PRO A 33 -0.82 3.55 2.58
C PRO A 33 -1.67 4.69 2.00
N GLU A 34 -1.15 5.92 1.92
CA GLU A 34 -1.89 7.07 1.38
C GLU A 34 -2.11 6.94 -0.14
N LEU A 35 -1.31 6.12 -0.81
CA LEU A 35 -1.46 5.81 -2.23
C LEU A 35 -2.53 4.74 -2.52
N VAL A 36 -3.15 4.15 -1.49
CA VAL A 36 -4.31 3.26 -1.65
C VAL A 36 -5.56 4.11 -1.86
N THR A 37 -6.25 3.92 -2.98
CA THR A 37 -7.46 4.68 -3.32
C THR A 37 -8.67 3.79 -3.53
N VAL A 38 -9.84 4.27 -3.09
CA VAL A 38 -11.13 3.60 -3.30
C VAL A 38 -11.94 4.39 -4.32
N ARG A 39 -12.44 3.70 -5.35
CA ARG A 39 -13.26 4.27 -6.42
C ARG A 39 -14.62 3.60 -6.45
N ASN A 40 -15.63 4.34 -6.93
CA ASN A 40 -17.00 3.86 -7.11
C ASN A 40 -17.70 3.37 -5.83
N LEU A 41 -17.19 3.73 -4.64
CA LEU A 41 -17.89 3.47 -3.39
C LEU A 41 -19.03 4.49 -3.22
N PRO A 42 -20.30 4.07 -3.24
CA PRO A 42 -21.41 4.99 -3.01
C PRO A 42 -21.36 5.54 -1.59
N LYS A 43 -21.56 6.86 -1.46
CA LYS A 43 -21.62 7.52 -0.13
C LYS A 43 -22.87 7.14 0.66
N GLN A 44 -23.94 6.76 -0.04
CA GLN A 44 -25.23 6.38 0.51
C GLN A 44 -25.86 5.35 -0.41
N ILE A 45 -26.55 4.37 0.18
CA ILE A 45 -27.38 3.41 -0.56
C ILE A 45 -28.82 3.90 -0.51
N LYS A 46 -29.45 4.07 -1.68
CA LYS A 46 -30.84 4.51 -1.76
C LYS A 46 -31.78 3.33 -1.52
N GLN A 47 -33.00 3.63 -1.10
CA GLN A 47 -34.02 2.61 -0.88
C GLN A 47 -34.35 1.81 -2.15
N SER A 48 -34.25 2.43 -3.33
CA SER A 48 -34.41 1.77 -4.64
C SER A 48 -33.29 0.78 -4.98
N GLU A 49 -32.16 0.84 -4.28
CA GLU A 49 -30.97 0.01 -4.53
C GLU A 49 -30.85 -1.14 -3.51
N LEU A 50 -31.78 -1.23 -2.55
CA LEU A 50 -31.82 -2.33 -1.60
C LEU A 50 -31.98 -3.67 -2.32
N GLY A 51 -31.19 -4.66 -1.88
CA GLY A 51 -31.14 -5.99 -2.50
C GLY A 51 -30.30 -6.05 -3.78
N SER A 52 -29.79 -4.92 -4.28
CA SER A 52 -28.84 -4.90 -5.40
C SER A 52 -27.39 -4.98 -4.90
N PRO A 53 -26.49 -5.74 -5.56
CA PRO A 53 -25.07 -5.75 -5.22
C PRO A 53 -24.43 -4.37 -5.41
N VAL A 54 -23.56 -4.00 -4.48
CA VAL A 54 -22.73 -2.79 -4.57
C VAL A 54 -21.31 -3.22 -4.92
N THR A 55 -20.77 -2.63 -5.99
CA THR A 55 -19.39 -2.88 -6.43
C THR A 55 -18.58 -1.61 -6.30
N PHE A 56 -17.41 -1.72 -5.65
CA PHE A 56 -16.40 -0.68 -5.59
C PHE A 56 -15.04 -1.26 -5.97
N THR A 57 -14.07 -0.39 -6.23
CA THR A 57 -12.72 -0.79 -6.66
C THR A 57 -11.69 -0.20 -5.73
N ILE A 58 -10.70 -1.00 -5.37
CA ILE A 58 -9.52 -0.57 -4.62
C ILE A 58 -8.33 -0.58 -5.58
N ASP A 59 -7.60 0.53 -5.65
CA ASP A 59 -6.34 0.65 -6.38
C ASP A 59 -5.21 0.86 -5.36
N ALA A 60 -4.37 -0.16 -5.19
CA ALA A 60 -3.19 -0.17 -4.32
C ALA A 60 -1.90 -0.41 -5.13
N SER A 61 -1.96 -0.25 -6.45
CA SER A 61 -0.88 -0.62 -7.37
C SER A 61 0.44 0.11 -7.10
N THR A 62 0.38 1.28 -6.46
CA THR A 62 1.53 2.13 -6.12
C THR A 62 1.74 2.29 -4.62
N ALA A 63 1.03 1.54 -3.77
CA ALA A 63 1.18 1.64 -2.31
C ALA A 63 2.32 0.77 -1.76
N GLY A 64 2.92 -0.09 -2.58
CA GLY A 64 3.89 -1.08 -2.12
C GLY A 64 3.22 -2.30 -1.47
N SER A 65 4.02 -3.19 -0.90
CA SER A 65 3.51 -4.40 -0.26
C SER A 65 2.86 -4.11 1.09
N GLY A 66 1.68 -4.68 1.32
CA GLY A 66 0.97 -4.58 2.59
C GLY A 66 -0.29 -5.43 2.57
N ASN A 67 -0.96 -5.53 3.72
CA ASN A 67 -2.24 -6.22 3.82
C ASN A 67 -3.39 -5.22 3.65
N LEU A 68 -4.45 -5.64 2.96
CA LEU A 68 -5.70 -4.90 2.86
C LEU A 68 -6.75 -5.58 3.75
N GLU A 69 -7.40 -4.79 4.60
CA GLU A 69 -8.50 -5.23 5.45
C GLU A 69 -9.78 -4.44 5.11
N ILE A 70 -10.90 -5.15 4.99
CA ILE A 70 -12.21 -4.57 4.65
C ILE A 70 -13.21 -5.04 5.70
N MET A 71 -13.99 -4.10 6.24
CA MET A 71 -15.03 -4.38 7.21
C MET A 71 -16.33 -3.70 6.78
N ILE A 72 -17.43 -4.45 6.83
CA ILE A 72 -18.79 -3.96 6.63
C ILE A 72 -19.49 -4.10 7.98
N ASN A 73 -20.09 -3.02 8.45
CA ASN A 73 -20.85 -2.98 9.69
C ASN A 73 -22.34 -2.77 9.36
N ASP A 74 -23.21 -3.29 10.22
CA ASP A 74 -24.66 -3.11 10.17
C ASP A 74 -25.09 -1.69 10.58
#